data_AF-A0AAW6SET6-F1
#
_entry.id   AF-A0AAW6SET6-F1
#
_cell.length_a   1.000
_cell.length_b   1.000
_cell.length_c   1.000
_cell.angle_alpha   90.00
_cell.angle_beta   90.00
_cell.angle_gamma   90.00
#
_symmetry.space_group_name_H-M   'P 1'
#
loop_
_entity.id
_entity.type
_entity.pdbx_description
1 polymer ?
#
loop_
_entity_poly.entity_id
_entity_poly.type
_entity_poly.pdbx_seq_one_letter_code
_entity_poly.pdbx_strand_id
1 'polypeptide(L)'
;MVFRTYVESSDEFTGNGHVTFVYGKTSNGDIAGLGGNQGGKAYGGGTIKLSMYSTTKPTSRFKMTVRKIAETPVFQKFYKYYIPVAYKEYYSKISVELPLVDVDDVNKNLFGFDSENKSANDEGGGR
;
A
#
# COMPACT_ATOMS: atom_id res chain seq x y z
N MET A 1 -0.85 8.40 -1.74
CA MET A 1 -1.92 7.87 -0.88
C MET A 1 -1.33 7.49 0.47
N VAL A 2 -2.04 7.80 1.56
CA VAL A 2 -1.56 7.62 2.94
C VAL A 2 -2.44 6.61 3.67
N PHE A 3 -1.80 5.69 4.37
CA PHE A 3 -2.39 4.68 5.25
C PHE A 3 -1.99 4.95 6.69
N ARG A 4 -2.85 4.51 7.61
CA ARG A 4 -2.55 4.49 9.04
C ARG A 4 -2.61 3.07 9.56
N THR A 5 -1.71 2.77 10.49
CA THR A 5 -1.61 1.47 11.15
C THR A 5 -2.27 1.54 12.52
N TYR A 6 -3.07 0.53 12.86
CA TYR A 6 -3.83 0.44 14.11
C TYR A 6 -3.58 -0.91 14.79
N VAL A 7 -3.62 -0.94 16.12
CA VAL A 7 -3.54 -2.19 16.89
C VAL A 7 -4.85 -2.98 16.71
N GLU A 8 -4.77 -4.27 16.39
CA GLU A 8 -5.96 -5.08 16.09
C GLU A 8 -6.93 -5.21 17.28
N SER A 9 -6.41 -5.29 18.51
CA SER A 9 -7.23 -5.52 19.70
C SER A 9 -7.93 -4.27 20.24
N SER A 10 -7.44 -3.07 19.89
CA SER A 10 -7.90 -1.81 20.49
C SER A 10 -8.28 -0.74 19.47
N ASP A 11 -8.05 -0.96 18.18
CA ASP A 11 -8.19 0.05 17.12
C ASP A 11 -7.39 1.34 17.39
N GLU A 12 -6.37 1.28 18.24
CA GLU A 12 -5.56 2.44 18.59
C GLU A 12 -4.54 2.72 17.48
N PHE A 13 -4.46 3.99 17.05
CA PHE A 13 -3.46 4.43 16.07
C PHE A 13 -2.05 4.29 16.63
N THR A 14 -1.18 3.59 15.91
CA THR A 14 0.17 3.27 16.41
C THR A 14 1.18 4.41 16.26
N GLY A 15 0.81 5.49 15.56
CA GLY A 15 1.75 6.52 15.10
C GLY A 15 2.44 6.17 13.78
N ASN A 16 2.30 4.93 13.29
CA ASN A 16 2.90 4.46 12.05
C ASN A 16 1.90 4.40 10.90
N GLY A 17 2.40 4.37 9.68
CA GLY A 17 1.58 4.32 8.49
C GLY A 17 2.40 3.92 7.28
N HIS A 18 1.77 3.97 6.11
CA HIS A 18 2.42 3.69 4.84
C HIS A 18 2.04 4.74 3.82
N VAL A 19 2.96 5.03 2.90
CA VAL A 19 2.72 5.97 1.80
C VAL A 19 3.08 5.28 0.50
N THR A 20 2.17 5.38 -0.47
CA THR A 20 2.35 4.84 -1.83
C THR A 20 1.88 5.85 -2.86
N PHE A 21 2.45 5.82 -4.06
CA PHE A 21 2.00 6.64 -5.18
C PHE A 21 0.87 5.93 -5.93
N VAL A 22 -0.17 6.68 -6.29
CA VAL A 22 -1.26 6.11 -7.10
C VAL A 22 -0.73 5.89 -8.51
N TYR A 23 -0.70 4.63 -8.95
CA TYR A 23 -0.26 4.26 -10.30
C TYR A 23 -1.45 4.01 -11.23
N GLY A 24 -2.49 3.34 -10.72
CA GLY A 24 -3.70 3.03 -11.46
C GLY A 24 -4.77 2.42 -10.57
N LYS A 25 -5.78 1.82 -11.19
CA LYS A 25 -6.80 1.01 -10.52
C LYS A 25 -6.82 -0.40 -11.10
N THR A 26 -7.17 -1.38 -10.29
CA THR A 26 -7.37 -2.76 -10.74
C THR A 26 -8.82 -2.99 -11.17
N SER A 27 -9.10 -4.14 -11.79
CA SER A 27 -10.44 -4.50 -12.29
C SER A 27 -11.50 -4.64 -11.19
N ASN A 28 -11.09 -4.94 -9.97
CA ASN A 28 -11.95 -4.98 -8.78
C ASN A 28 -12.09 -3.62 -8.07
N GLY A 29 -11.51 -2.54 -8.63
CA GLY A 29 -11.63 -1.18 -8.10
C GLY A 29 -10.67 -0.82 -6.96
N ASP A 30 -9.75 -1.72 -6.60
CA ASP A 30 -8.66 -1.37 -5.69
C ASP A 30 -7.64 -0.45 -6.39
N ILE A 31 -6.87 0.30 -5.59
CA ILE A 31 -5.81 1.16 -6.11
C ILE A 31 -4.53 0.36 -6.27
N ALA A 32 -3.96 0.36 -7.46
CA ALA A 32 -2.60 -0.09 -7.69
C ALA A 32 -1.64 1.01 -7.21
N GLY A 33 -0.95 0.75 -6.09
CA GLY A 33 -0.03 1.69 -5.46
C GLY A 33 1.44 1.30 -5.68
N LEU A 34 2.22 2.21 -6.24
CA LEU A 34 3.68 2.11 -6.38
C LEU A 34 4.37 2.66 -5.14
N GLY A 35 5.05 1.82 -4.37
CA GLY A 35 5.71 2.23 -3.13
C GLY A 35 6.93 1.38 -2.81
N GLY A 36 7.79 1.91 -1.95
CA GLY A 36 8.91 1.16 -1.36
C GLY A 36 8.51 0.44 -0.08
N ASN A 37 9.38 -0.42 0.43
CA ASN A 37 9.10 -1.28 1.59
C ASN A 37 7.85 -2.17 1.41
N GLN A 38 7.54 -2.59 0.18
CA GLN A 38 6.38 -3.44 -0.11
C GLN A 38 6.77 -4.91 -0.21
N GLY A 39 5.94 -5.81 0.31
CA GLY A 39 6.14 -7.27 0.27
C GLY A 39 6.98 -7.85 1.41
N GLY A 40 7.32 -7.02 2.42
CA GLY A 40 7.95 -7.45 3.66
C GLY A 40 9.19 -8.33 3.53
N LYS A 41 9.30 -9.35 4.39
CA LYS A 41 10.50 -10.19 4.51
C LYS A 41 10.74 -11.05 3.28
N ALA A 42 9.68 -11.47 2.58
CA ALA A 42 9.79 -12.26 1.35
C ALA A 42 10.57 -11.54 0.24
N TYR A 43 10.62 -10.20 0.29
CA TYR A 43 11.36 -9.36 -0.65
C TYR A 43 12.42 -8.50 0.06
N GLY A 44 13.06 -9.02 1.11
CA GLY A 44 14.30 -8.45 1.66
C GLY A 44 14.17 -7.18 2.51
N GLY A 45 13.03 -6.95 3.17
CA GLY A 45 12.76 -5.66 3.84
C GLY A 45 12.15 -4.63 2.89
N GLY A 46 11.53 -5.15 1.83
CA GLY A 46 10.59 -4.50 0.97
C GLY A 46 11.20 -3.85 -0.27
N THR A 47 10.50 -4.05 -1.39
CA THR A 47 10.93 -3.66 -2.72
C THR A 47 10.10 -2.49 -3.24
N ILE A 48 10.55 -1.87 -4.34
CA ILE A 48 9.71 -0.97 -5.14
C ILE A 48 8.91 -1.86 -6.10
N LYS A 49 7.61 -2.01 -5.83
CA LYS A 49 6.70 -2.75 -6.70
C LYS A 49 5.31 -2.10 -6.71
N LEU A 50 4.37 -2.70 -7.45
CA LEU A 50 2.95 -2.42 -7.28
C LEU A 50 2.34 -3.34 -6.23
N SER A 51 1.46 -2.77 -5.42
CA SER A 51 0.62 -3.46 -4.44
C SER A 51 -0.82 -2.98 -4.56
N MET A 52 -1.77 -3.85 -4.22
CA MET A 52 -3.20 -3.55 -4.29
C MET A 52 -3.69 -3.00 -2.96
N TYR A 53 -4.40 -1.87 -3.00
CA TYR A 53 -4.92 -1.23 -1.80
C TYR A 53 -6.41 -0.92 -1.91
N SER A 54 -7.17 -1.53 -1.00
CA SER A 54 -8.55 -1.12 -0.75
C SER A 54 -8.62 0.24 -0.05
N THR A 55 -9.57 1.06 -0.46
CA THR A 55 -9.86 2.34 0.21
C THR A 55 -10.96 2.22 1.27
N THR A 56 -11.64 1.07 1.34
CA THR A 56 -12.79 0.84 2.23
C THR A 56 -12.54 -0.24 3.28
N LYS A 57 -11.54 -1.09 3.09
CA LYS A 57 -11.20 -2.22 3.98
C LYS A 57 -9.74 -2.14 4.45
N PRO A 58 -9.38 -2.84 5.55
CA PRO A 58 -7.99 -3.08 5.88
C PRO A 58 -7.24 -3.70 4.71
N THR A 59 -6.06 -3.15 4.42
CA THR A 59 -5.22 -3.47 3.26
C THR A 59 -4.06 -4.41 3.58
N SER A 60 -3.69 -4.51 4.85
CA SER A 60 -2.67 -5.45 5.32
C SER A 60 -2.88 -5.71 6.81
N ARG A 61 -2.48 -6.91 7.25
CA ARG A 61 -2.37 -7.32 8.66
C ARG A 61 -1.01 -7.92 8.89
N PHE A 62 -0.28 -7.44 9.90
CA PHE A 62 1.07 -7.91 10.19
C PHE A 62 1.41 -7.66 11.65
N LYS A 63 2.63 -8.04 12.06
CA LYS A 63 3.14 -7.80 13.40
C LYS A 63 4.25 -6.76 13.37
N MET A 64 4.24 -5.82 14.31
CA MET A 64 5.32 -4.84 14.47
C MET A 64 5.55 -4.48 15.94
N THR A 65 6.64 -3.78 16.22
CA THR A 65 6.86 -3.23 17.58
C THR A 65 6.02 -1.97 17.76
N VAL A 66 5.12 -1.96 18.73
CA VAL A 66 4.30 -0.80 19.10
C VAL A 66 4.60 -0.45 20.55
N ARG A 67 5.03 0.79 20.83
CA ARG A 67 5.32 1.27 22.20
C ARG A 67 6.24 0.33 23.00
N LYS A 68 7.32 -0.15 22.37
CA LYS A 68 8.29 -1.12 22.92
C LYS A 68 7.76 -2.54 23.15
N ILE A 69 6.52 -2.84 22.74
CA ILE A 69 5.96 -4.19 22.76
C ILE A 69 6.19 -4.81 21.39
N ALA A 70 7.09 -5.78 21.32
CA ALA A 70 7.41 -6.52 20.10
C ALA A 70 6.21 -7.36 19.64
N GLU A 71 6.19 -7.68 18.34
CA GLU A 71 5.21 -8.60 17.73
C GLU A 71 3.73 -8.24 17.94
N THR A 72 3.41 -6.97 18.15
CA THR A 72 2.03 -6.50 18.31
C THR A 72 1.27 -6.67 16.98
N PRO A 73 0.13 -7.39 16.96
CA PRO A 73 -0.72 -7.50 15.77
C PRO A 73 -1.34 -6.15 15.40
N VAL A 74 -1.22 -5.79 14.13
CA VAL A 74 -1.68 -4.51 13.59
C VAL A 74 -2.32 -4.69 12.22
N PHE A 75 -3.19 -3.73 11.87
CA PHE A 75 -3.75 -3.62 10.52
C PHE A 75 -3.58 -2.23 9.94
N GLN A 76 -3.46 -2.15 8.61
CA GLN A 76 -3.35 -0.90 7.86
C GLN A 76 -4.65 -0.59 7.12
N LYS A 77 -5.18 0.65 7.28
CA LYS A 77 -6.32 1.15 6.49
C LYS A 77 -6.01 2.48 5.82
N PHE A 78 -6.67 2.69 4.69
CA PHE A 78 -6.62 3.97 3.98
C PHE A 78 -7.01 5.11 4.91
N TYR A 79 -6.27 6.21 4.84
CA TYR A 79 -6.55 7.42 5.62
C TYR A 79 -6.95 8.58 4.73
N LYS A 80 -6.09 8.95 3.77
CA LYS A 80 -6.37 10.05 2.83
C LYS A 80 -5.50 10.00 1.60
N TYR A 81 -5.98 10.65 0.54
CA TYR A 81 -5.10 11.11 -0.52
C TYR A 81 -4.30 12.33 -0.04
N TYR A 82 -3.05 12.40 -0.47
CA TYR A 82 -2.18 13.53 -0.24
C TYR A 82 -1.70 14.03 -1.59
N ILE A 83 -1.98 15.30 -1.87
CA ILE A 83 -1.53 16.00 -3.07
C ILE A 83 -0.53 17.05 -2.58
N PRO A 84 0.76 16.96 -2.95
CA PRO A 84 1.73 17.97 -2.57
C PRO A 84 1.31 19.35 -3.10
N VAL A 85 1.60 20.41 -2.36
CA VAL A 85 1.17 21.78 -2.69
C VAL A 85 1.60 22.19 -4.11
N ALA A 86 2.79 21.80 -4.53
CA ALA A 86 3.32 22.07 -5.87
C ALA A 86 2.48 21.47 -7.02
N TYR A 87 1.63 20.47 -6.74
CA TYR A 87 0.79 19.79 -7.73
C TYR A 87 -0.68 20.22 -7.68
N LYS A 88 -1.05 21.21 -6.83
CA LYS A 88 -2.44 21.67 -6.70
C LYS A 88 -3.03 22.17 -8.02
N GLU A 89 -2.26 22.95 -8.78
CA GLU A 89 -2.71 23.50 -10.07
C GLU A 89 -2.80 22.45 -11.17
N TYR A 90 -1.97 21.40 -11.09
CA TYR A 90 -2.02 20.27 -12.00
C TYR A 90 -3.25 19.42 -11.73
N TYR A 91 -3.58 19.18 -10.46
CA TYR A 91 -4.76 18.40 -10.08
C TYR A 91 -6.06 19.00 -10.61
N SER A 92 -6.23 20.32 -10.54
CA SER A 92 -7.45 20.98 -11.05
C SER A 92 -7.61 20.93 -12.57
N LYS A 93 -6.56 20.56 -13.30
CA LYS A 93 -6.53 20.52 -14.78
C LYS A 93 -6.55 19.09 -15.34
N ILE A 94 -6.41 18.08 -14.48
CA ILE A 94 -6.36 16.67 -14.88
C ILE A 94 -7.70 16.02 -14.54
N SER A 95 -8.50 15.78 -15.59
CA SER A 95 -9.67 14.89 -15.54
C SER A 95 -9.36 13.58 -16.27
N VAL A 96 -8.27 12.93 -15.87
CA VAL A 96 -7.86 11.66 -16.47
C VAL A 96 -8.32 10.54 -15.55
N GLU A 97 -9.12 9.62 -16.09
CA GLU A 97 -9.49 8.39 -15.39
C GLU A 97 -8.24 7.58 -15.08
N LEU A 98 -8.16 6.99 -13.88
CA LEU A 98 -7.03 6.14 -13.52
C LEU A 98 -6.95 4.95 -14.50
N PRO A 99 -5.77 4.65 -15.06
CA PRO A 99 -5.62 3.53 -15.97
C PRO A 99 -5.96 2.22 -15.26
N LEU A 100 -6.57 1.29 -15.99
CA LEU A 100 -6.79 -0.07 -15.53
C LEU A 100 -5.45 -0.82 -15.61
N VAL A 101 -5.04 -1.45 -14.50
CA VAL A 101 -3.74 -2.10 -14.35
C VAL A 101 -3.90 -3.51 -13.81
N ASP A 102 -3.22 -4.46 -14.44
CA ASP A 102 -2.92 -5.76 -13.84
C ASP A 102 -1.59 -5.63 -13.07
N VAL A 103 -1.68 -5.73 -11.74
CA VAL A 103 -0.53 -5.57 -10.84
C VAL A 103 0.53 -6.64 -11.09
N ASP A 104 0.12 -7.82 -11.52
CA ASP A 104 0.97 -8.99 -11.66
C ASP A 104 1.76 -8.90 -12.95
N ASP A 105 1.07 -8.52 -14.02
CA ASP A 105 1.69 -8.23 -15.31
C ASP A 105 2.73 -7.11 -15.19
N VAL A 106 2.38 -5.99 -14.53
CA VAL A 106 3.34 -4.88 -14.36
C VAL A 106 4.51 -5.29 -13.47
N ASN A 107 4.26 -5.97 -12.34
CA ASN A 107 5.35 -6.42 -11.48
C ASN A 107 6.31 -7.38 -12.20
N LYS A 108 5.79 -8.27 -13.06
CA LYS A 108 6.60 -9.19 -13.85
C LYS A 108 7.36 -8.48 -14.96
N ASN A 109 6.67 -7.70 -15.78
CA ASN A 109 7.23 -7.17 -17.03
C ASN A 109 8.02 -5.88 -16.84
N LEU A 110 7.64 -5.02 -15.88
CA LEU A 110 8.33 -3.76 -15.62
C LEU A 110 9.39 -3.90 -14.53
N PHE A 111 9.08 -4.64 -13.46
CA PHE A 111 9.94 -4.70 -12.28
C PHE A 111 10.70 -6.03 -12.12
N GLY A 112 10.41 -7.04 -12.95
CA GLY A 112 11.10 -8.33 -12.91
C GLY A 112 10.77 -9.18 -11.68
N PHE A 113 9.67 -8.91 -10.98
CA PHE A 113 9.23 -9.72 -9.83
C PHE A 113 8.40 -10.90 -10.30
N ASP A 114 8.86 -12.10 -9.98
CA ASP A 114 8.04 -13.28 -10.22
C ASP A 114 6.90 -13.33 -9.22
N SER A 115 5.69 -13.31 -9.76
CA SER A 115 4.48 -12.97 -9.04
C SER A 115 3.83 -14.22 -8.43
N GLU A 116 4.55 -15.33 -8.26
CA GLU A 116 3.93 -16.54 -7.71
C GLU A 116 3.70 -16.46 -6.18
N ASN A 117 4.44 -15.58 -5.49
CA ASN A 117 4.34 -15.43 -4.04
C ASN A 117 3.43 -14.25 -3.62
N LYS A 118 2.39 -14.55 -2.85
CA LYS A 118 1.46 -13.57 -2.24
C LYS A 118 1.95 -13.19 -0.84
N SER A 119 1.83 -11.91 -0.46
CA SER A 119 2.37 -11.33 0.77
C SER A 119 1.34 -10.36 1.39
N ALA A 120 0.13 -10.86 1.64
CA ALA A 120 -0.94 -10.11 2.31
C ALA A 120 -0.68 -9.88 3.82
N ASN A 121 0.33 -10.56 4.37
CA ASN A 121 0.68 -10.56 5.80
C ASN A 121 1.88 -9.67 6.13
N ASP A 122 2.25 -8.76 5.22
CA ASP A 122 3.41 -7.90 5.35
C ASP A 122 3.06 -6.41 5.19
N GLU A 123 3.90 -5.55 5.76
CA GLU A 123 3.80 -4.11 5.57
C GLU A 123 3.82 -3.73 4.09
N GLY A 124 3.02 -2.73 3.73
CA GLY A 124 2.89 -2.30 2.35
C GLY A 124 2.01 -3.23 1.50
N GLY A 125 1.42 -4.29 2.10
CA GLY A 125 0.28 -5.04 1.58
C GLY A 125 0.53 -5.66 0.21
N GLY A 126 1.41 -6.65 0.14
CA GLY A 126 1.78 -7.30 -1.10
C GLY A 126 0.71 -8.26 -1.63
N ARG A 127 -0.14 -7.73 -2.51
CA ARG A 127 -1.08 -8.45 -3.40
C ARG A 127 -2.40 -8.91 -2.77
#